data_AF-A0A920TEG9-F1
#
_entry.id   AF-A0A920TEG9-F1
#
_cell.length_a   1.000
_cell.length_b   1.000
_cell.length_c   1.000
_cell.angle_alpha   90.00
_cell.angle_beta   90.00
_cell.angle_gamma   90.00
#
_symmetry.space_group_name_H-M   'P 1'
#
loop_
_entity.id
_entity.type
_entity.pdbx_description
1 polymer ?
#
loop_
_entity_poly.entity_id
_entity_poly.type
_entity_poly.pdbx_seq_one_letter_code
_entity_poly.pdbx_strand_id
1 'polypeptide(L)'
;MDTWFSSALWPFSTLGWPDSSPVLDQHYPGNVLVTGFDIIFFWVARMMMMGIHFMEKAPFSDIYIHALVRDEKGQKMSKSKGNIIDPLELMDLYGTDALRFTLVAMAAQGRDIKLAEQRVVGYRNFITKLWNAARFGEMNGCSLDAGFDPSECGKVL
;
A
#
# COMPACT_ATOMS: atom_id res chain seq x y z
N MET A 1 6.62 29.37 2.30
CA MET A 1 5.32 28.79 1.89
C MET A 1 5.00 27.64 2.83
N ASP A 2 3.74 27.44 3.21
CA ASP A 2 3.31 26.31 4.06
C ASP A 2 3.55 24.97 3.33
N THR A 3 4.14 23.98 4.00
CA THR A 3 4.43 22.66 3.39
C THR A 3 3.18 21.99 2.85
N TRP A 4 2.03 22.23 3.47
CA TRP A 4 0.76 21.69 3.00
C TRP A 4 0.23 22.37 1.74
N PHE A 5 0.71 23.56 1.40
CA PHE A 5 0.37 24.20 0.13
C PHE A 5 1.04 23.50 -1.04
N SER A 6 2.36 23.28 -0.99
CA SER A 6 3.06 22.58 -2.09
C SER A 6 2.60 21.13 -2.23
N SER A 7 2.39 20.43 -1.12
CA SER A 7 1.88 19.04 -1.13
C SER A 7 0.45 18.92 -1.69
N ALA A 8 -0.35 19.99 -1.62
CA ALA A 8 -1.69 20.00 -2.19
C ALA A 8 -1.70 20.04 -3.72
N LEU A 9 -0.60 20.46 -4.36
CA LEU A 9 -0.47 20.51 -5.81
C LEU A 9 0.02 19.18 -6.40
N TRP A 10 0.41 18.22 -5.56
CA TRP A 10 0.98 16.93 -5.95
C TRP A 10 0.24 16.19 -7.09
N PRO A 11 -1.11 16.15 -7.13
CA PRO A 11 -1.83 15.34 -8.14
C PRO A 11 -1.57 15.74 -9.59
N PHE A 12 -1.11 16.97 -9.83
CA PHE A 12 -0.88 17.50 -11.18
C PHE A 12 0.52 18.10 -11.33
N SER A 13 1.12 18.65 -10.27
CA SER A 13 2.49 19.20 -10.32
C SER A 13 3.55 18.14 -10.60
N THR A 14 3.30 16.88 -10.23
CA THR A 14 4.20 15.76 -10.56
C THR A 14 4.09 15.29 -12.00
N LEU A 15 3.06 15.74 -12.74
CA LEU A 15 2.77 15.31 -14.11
C LEU A 15 3.17 16.36 -15.17
N GLY A 16 3.83 17.45 -14.74
CA GLY A 16 4.32 18.51 -15.62
C GLY A 16 3.54 19.82 -15.56
N TRP A 17 2.48 19.91 -14.76
CA TRP A 17 1.80 21.18 -14.48
C TRP A 17 2.77 22.19 -13.84
N PRO A 18 2.72 23.50 -14.20
CA PRO A 18 1.65 24.21 -14.91
C PRO A 18 1.67 24.10 -16.44
N ASP A 19 2.70 23.49 -17.02
CA ASP A 19 2.78 23.31 -18.46
C ASP A 19 1.85 22.17 -18.92
N SER A 20 1.39 22.24 -20.16
CA SER A 20 0.68 21.13 -20.79
C SER A 20 1.65 19.99 -21.08
N SER A 21 1.28 18.78 -20.68
CA SER A 21 2.10 17.58 -20.81
C SER A 21 1.21 16.39 -21.19
N PRO A 22 1.62 15.53 -22.16
CA PRO A 22 0.88 14.30 -22.47
C PRO A 22 0.65 13.41 -21.25
N VAL A 23 1.59 13.44 -20.29
CA VAL A 23 1.50 12.66 -19.05
C VAL A 23 0.37 13.18 -18.16
N LEU A 24 0.21 14.51 -18.09
CA LEU A 24 -0.89 15.14 -17.33
C LEU A 24 -2.24 14.76 -17.94
N ASP A 25 -2.38 14.85 -19.26
CA ASP A 25 -3.62 14.52 -19.97
C ASP A 25 -4.01 13.03 -19.84
N GLN A 26 -3.01 12.14 -19.79
CA GLN A 26 -3.23 10.69 -19.70
C GLN A 26 -3.54 10.23 -18.28
N HIS A 27 -2.94 10.84 -17.26
CA HIS A 27 -2.94 10.32 -15.88
C HIS A 27 -3.73 11.18 -14.88
N TYR A 28 -4.27 12.33 -15.29
CA TYR A 28 -5.15 13.14 -14.46
C TYR A 28 -6.61 13.09 -14.95
N PRO A 29 -7.59 12.80 -14.08
CA PRO A 29 -7.46 12.50 -12.66
C PRO A 29 -6.95 11.07 -12.38
N GLY A 30 -6.31 10.88 -11.22
CA GLY A 30 -5.84 9.56 -10.78
C GLY A 30 -6.99 8.65 -10.34
N ASN A 31 -6.78 7.33 -10.35
CA ASN A 31 -7.82 6.38 -9.95
C ASN A 31 -7.94 6.26 -8.43
N VAL A 32 -6.85 5.93 -7.72
CA VAL A 32 -6.91 5.65 -6.28
C VAL A 32 -5.81 6.42 -5.54
N LEU A 33 -6.20 7.23 -4.55
CA LEU A 33 -5.30 7.76 -3.55
C LEU A 33 -5.29 6.85 -2.32
N VAL A 34 -4.12 6.31 -1.96
CA VAL A 34 -3.93 5.49 -0.75
C VAL A 34 -3.26 6.33 0.33
N THR A 35 -3.88 6.48 1.51
CA THR A 35 -3.27 7.24 2.60
C THR A 35 -3.84 6.89 3.99
N GLY A 36 -3.21 7.41 5.05
CA GLY A 36 -3.67 7.29 6.42
C GLY A 36 -4.71 8.34 6.80
N PHE A 37 -5.56 8.03 7.78
CA PHE A 37 -6.63 8.95 8.19
C PHE A 37 -6.14 10.22 8.90
N ASP A 38 -4.90 10.22 9.40
CA ASP A 38 -4.30 11.29 10.18
C ASP A 38 -3.98 12.55 9.36
N ILE A 39 -3.92 12.45 8.02
CA ILE A 39 -3.64 13.58 7.13
C ILE A 39 -4.78 13.90 6.16
N ILE A 40 -6.00 13.40 6.40
CA ILE A 40 -7.17 13.67 5.54
C ILE A 40 -7.41 15.16 5.35
N PHE A 41 -7.47 15.96 6.42
CA PHE A 41 -7.73 17.40 6.32
C PHE A 41 -6.52 18.19 5.83
N PHE A 42 -5.32 17.77 6.19
CA PHE A 42 -4.10 18.50 5.85
C PHE A 42 -3.63 18.25 4.41
N TRP A 43 -3.92 17.06 3.86
CA TRP A 43 -3.45 16.67 2.54
C TRP A 43 -4.58 16.37 1.57
N VAL A 44 -5.42 15.38 1.86
CA VAL A 44 -6.47 14.92 0.93
C VAL A 44 -7.44 16.05 0.58
N ALA A 45 -8.02 16.70 1.59
CA ALA A 45 -8.95 17.81 1.39
C ALA A 45 -8.31 18.98 0.61
N ARG A 46 -7.02 19.26 0.86
CA ARG A 46 -6.30 20.31 0.13
C ARG A 46 -6.02 19.95 -1.32
N MET A 47 -5.66 18.71 -1.61
CA MET A 47 -5.54 18.22 -2.98
C MET A 47 -6.88 18.31 -3.72
N MET A 48 -7.99 17.96 -3.07
CA MET A 48 -9.34 18.11 -3.64
C MET A 48 -9.63 19.58 -3.97
N MET A 49 -9.40 20.50 -3.02
CA MET A 49 -9.61 21.93 -3.23
C MET A 49 -8.76 22.48 -4.38
N MET A 50 -7.46 22.16 -4.42
CA MET A 50 -6.55 22.67 -5.45
C MET A 50 -6.79 22.04 -6.82
N GLY A 51 -7.13 20.75 -6.88
CA GLY A 51 -7.50 20.09 -8.13
C GLY A 51 -8.78 20.69 -8.72
N ILE A 52 -9.81 20.89 -7.90
CA ILE A 52 -11.05 21.53 -8.35
C ILE A 52 -10.80 22.99 -8.78
N HIS A 53 -9.90 23.70 -8.08
CA HIS A 53 -9.61 25.10 -8.39
C HIS A 53 -8.78 25.28 -9.68
N PHE A 54 -7.68 24.53 -9.85
CA PHE A 54 -6.75 24.72 -10.96
C PHE A 54 -7.01 23.83 -12.18
N MET A 55 -7.60 22.66 -11.96
CA MET A 55 -7.81 21.65 -13.00
C MET A 55 -9.31 21.40 -13.30
N GLU A 56 -10.20 22.11 -12.58
CA GLU A 56 -11.67 22.02 -12.70
C GLU A 56 -12.24 20.61 -12.49
N LYS A 57 -11.46 19.70 -11.89
CA LYS A 57 -11.83 18.30 -11.66
C LYS A 57 -11.33 17.82 -10.30
N ALA A 58 -12.02 16.84 -9.73
CA ALA A 58 -11.50 16.15 -8.55
C ALA A 58 -10.25 15.34 -8.94
N PRO A 59 -9.15 15.41 -8.17
CA PRO A 59 -7.88 14.79 -8.54
C PRO A 59 -7.89 13.26 -8.50
N PHE A 60 -8.85 12.63 -7.81
CA PHE A 60 -8.94 11.19 -7.65
C PHE A 60 -10.39 10.70 -7.74
N SER A 61 -10.64 9.52 -8.32
CA SER A 61 -11.97 8.88 -8.29
C SER A 61 -12.25 8.20 -6.95
N ASP A 62 -11.24 7.54 -6.37
CA ASP A 62 -11.36 6.77 -5.15
C ASP A 62 -10.26 7.15 -4.15
N ILE A 63 -10.60 7.11 -2.85
CA ILE A 63 -9.66 7.36 -1.76
C ILE A 63 -9.71 6.17 -0.80
N TYR A 64 -8.63 5.39 -0.77
CA TYR A 64 -8.48 4.27 0.15
C TYR A 64 -7.75 4.72 1.41
N ILE A 65 -8.47 4.75 2.53
CA ILE A 65 -7.93 5.11 3.84
C ILE A 65 -7.52 3.86 4.59
N HIS A 66 -6.22 3.66 4.78
CA HIS A 66 -5.69 2.52 5.51
C HIS A 66 -5.50 2.82 7.00
N ALA A 67 -5.45 1.74 7.81
CA ALA A 67 -5.14 1.79 9.23
C ALA A 67 -3.72 2.28 9.51
N LEU A 68 -3.49 2.83 10.71
CA LEU A 68 -2.16 3.26 11.13
C LEU A 68 -1.40 2.12 11.82
N VAL A 69 -0.11 1.98 11.51
CA VAL A 69 0.75 1.02 12.20
C VAL A 69 1.09 1.53 13.60
N ARG A 70 0.91 0.67 14.59
CA ARG A 70 1.21 0.85 16.00
C ARG A 70 2.19 -0.21 16.46
N ASP A 71 2.83 0.04 17.59
CA ASP A 71 3.60 -1.01 18.26
C ASP A 71 2.69 -2.15 18.76
N GLU A 72 3.29 -3.22 19.27
CA GLU A 72 2.60 -4.39 19.81
C GLU A 72 1.60 -4.06 20.92
N LYS A 73 1.86 -2.98 21.66
CA LYS A 73 1.02 -2.50 22.77
C LYS A 73 -0.07 -1.53 22.29
N GLY A 74 -0.13 -1.21 20.99
CA GLY A 74 -1.09 -0.31 20.39
C GLY A 74 -0.72 1.18 20.50
N GLN A 75 0.50 1.53 20.92
CA GLN A 75 0.92 2.91 20.98
C GLN A 75 1.36 3.43 19.62
N LYS A 76 1.19 4.74 19.39
CA LYS A 76 1.80 5.43 18.25
C LYS A 76 3.32 5.20 18.28
N MET A 77 3.87 4.74 17.18
CA MET A 77 5.32 4.67 17.00
C MET A 77 5.89 6.08 16.90
N SER A 78 6.90 6.40 17.70
CA SER A 78 7.61 7.68 17.62
C SER A 78 9.05 7.57 18.11
N LYS A 79 9.94 8.39 17.53
CA LYS A 79 11.36 8.44 17.90
C LYS A 79 11.53 8.72 19.40
N SER A 80 10.72 9.62 19.95
CA SER A 80 10.74 10.00 21.37
C SER A 80 10.37 8.87 22.33
N LYS A 81 9.57 7.89 21.89
CA LYS A 81 9.15 6.76 22.73
C LYS A 81 10.06 5.54 22.59
N GLY A 82 10.98 5.56 21.62
CA GLY A 82 11.88 4.43 21.36
C GLY A 82 11.17 3.15 20.90
N ASN A 83 9.93 3.24 20.44
CA ASN A 83 9.10 2.11 20.00
C ASN A 83 8.95 2.03 18.47
N ILE A 84 9.91 2.60 17.74
CA ILE A 84 9.96 2.46 16.29
C ILE A 84 10.53 1.09 15.96
N ILE A 85 9.83 0.39 15.07
CA ILE A 85 10.34 -0.81 14.44
C ILE A 85 10.87 -0.37 13.07
N ASP A 86 12.15 -0.57 12.81
CA ASP A 86 12.72 -0.30 11.49
C ASP A 86 12.23 -1.37 10.51
N PRO A 87 11.51 -0.99 9.44
CA PRO A 87 11.05 -1.97 8.46
C PRO A 87 12.22 -2.69 7.76
N LEU A 88 13.40 -2.06 7.61
CA LEU A 88 14.55 -2.69 6.96
C LEU A 88 15.12 -3.83 7.82
N GLU A 89 15.19 -3.65 9.14
CA GLU A 89 15.62 -4.72 10.05
C GLU A 89 14.71 -5.95 9.95
N LEU A 90 13.39 -5.74 9.88
CA LEU A 90 12.43 -6.83 9.70
C LEU A 90 12.57 -7.50 8.32
N MET A 91 12.85 -6.72 7.27
CA MET A 91 13.07 -7.27 5.93
C MET A 91 14.33 -8.12 5.87
N ASP A 92 15.41 -7.70 6.51
CA ASP A 92 16.67 -8.45 6.55
C ASP A 92 16.52 -9.76 7.35
N LEU A 93 15.75 -9.74 8.43
CA LEU A 93 15.52 -10.92 9.28
C LEU A 93 14.53 -11.92 8.68
N TYR A 94 13.45 -11.45 8.07
CA TYR A 94 12.30 -12.29 7.71
C TYR A 94 11.91 -12.28 6.23
N GLY A 95 12.52 -11.39 5.44
CA GLY A 95 12.22 -11.18 4.03
C GLY A 95 11.15 -10.13 3.79
N THR A 96 11.29 -9.40 2.67
CA THR A 96 10.36 -8.34 2.25
C THR A 96 8.93 -8.84 2.08
N ASP A 97 8.76 -10.04 1.52
CA ASP A 97 7.42 -10.62 1.31
C ASP A 97 6.72 -10.91 2.64
N ALA A 98 7.45 -11.33 3.67
CA ALA A 98 6.88 -11.59 4.98
C ALA A 98 6.31 -10.30 5.59
N LEU A 99 7.08 -9.20 5.55
CA LEU A 99 6.62 -7.91 6.04
C LEU A 99 5.41 -7.39 5.24
N ARG A 100 5.49 -7.40 3.91
CA ARG A 100 4.41 -6.92 3.03
C ARG A 100 3.13 -7.73 3.25
N PHE A 101 3.23 -9.05 3.29
CA PHE A 101 2.08 -9.93 3.48
C PHE A 101 1.46 -9.73 4.87
N THR A 102 2.29 -9.54 5.91
CA THR A 102 1.82 -9.20 7.26
C THR A 102 1.00 -7.92 7.25
N LEU A 103 1.52 -6.84 6.66
CA LEU A 103 0.84 -5.55 6.63
C LEU A 103 -0.47 -5.61 5.84
N VAL A 104 -0.48 -6.26 4.67
CA VAL A 104 -1.69 -6.39 3.84
C VAL A 104 -2.74 -7.25 4.53
N ALA A 105 -2.37 -8.40 5.10
CA ALA A 105 -3.30 -9.28 5.79
C ALA A 105 -3.92 -8.62 7.03
N MET A 106 -3.19 -7.70 7.67
CA MET A 106 -3.66 -6.95 8.83
C MET A 106 -4.36 -5.63 8.47
N ALA A 107 -4.17 -5.09 7.26
CA ALA A 107 -4.76 -3.82 6.85
C ALA A 107 -6.29 -3.84 6.83
N ALA A 108 -6.92 -5.02 6.67
CA ALA A 108 -8.36 -5.18 6.77
C ALA A 108 -8.90 -5.10 8.22
N GLN A 109 -8.03 -5.22 9.23
CA GLN A 109 -8.42 -5.35 10.63
C GLN A 109 -8.49 -3.99 11.33
N GLY A 110 -9.64 -3.33 11.21
CA GLY A 110 -9.97 -2.15 12.02
C GLY A 110 -9.16 -0.91 11.70
N ARG A 111 -8.99 -0.01 12.70
CA ARG A 111 -8.37 1.32 12.51
C ARG A 111 -6.86 1.35 12.72
N ASP A 112 -6.30 0.37 13.43
CA ASP A 112 -4.89 0.34 13.79
C ASP A 112 -4.31 -1.07 13.60
N ILE A 113 -3.13 -1.16 12.99
CA ILE A 113 -2.36 -2.40 12.86
C ILE A 113 -1.38 -2.46 14.02
N LYS A 114 -1.62 -3.35 14.99
CA LYS A 114 -0.66 -3.63 16.06
C LYS A 114 0.43 -4.56 15.54
N LEU A 115 1.50 -3.99 15.01
CA LEU A 115 2.57 -4.76 14.39
C LEU A 115 3.41 -5.42 15.48
N ALA A 116 3.43 -6.75 15.44
CA ALA A 116 4.27 -7.57 16.30
C ALA A 116 5.23 -8.40 15.47
N GLU A 117 6.48 -8.50 15.92
CA GLU A 117 7.53 -9.23 15.19
C GLU A 117 7.12 -10.70 14.99
N GLN A 118 6.48 -11.30 16.01
CA GLN A 118 5.94 -12.66 15.94
C GLN A 118 4.90 -12.85 14.83
N ARG A 119 4.15 -11.80 14.44
CA ARG A 119 3.24 -11.87 13.29
C ARG A 119 4.03 -11.99 11.98
N VAL A 120 5.11 -11.24 11.85
CA VAL A 120 6.00 -11.29 10.67
C VAL A 120 6.64 -12.68 10.54
N VAL A 121 7.12 -13.25 11.66
CA VAL A 121 7.62 -14.63 11.71
C VAL A 121 6.55 -15.62 11.23
N GLY A 122 5.31 -15.47 11.68
CA GLY A 122 4.18 -16.29 11.25
C GLY A 122 3.97 -16.27 9.74
N TYR A 123 3.98 -15.09 9.12
CA TYR A 123 3.79 -14.96 7.67
C TYR A 123 5.04 -15.36 6.86
N ARG A 124 6.25 -15.21 7.40
CA ARG A 124 7.46 -15.83 6.83
C ARG A 124 7.34 -17.36 6.76
N ASN A 125 6.75 -17.99 7.78
CA ASN A 125 6.49 -19.44 7.77
C ASN A 125 5.43 -19.81 6.73
N PHE A 126 4.39 -19.00 6.55
CA PHE A 126 3.39 -19.18 5.48
C PHE A 126 4.04 -19.11 4.08
N ILE A 127 4.90 -18.12 3.84
CA ILE A 127 5.63 -18.00 2.57
C ILE A 127 6.57 -19.19 2.35
N THR A 128 7.24 -19.66 3.40
CA THR A 128 8.05 -20.89 3.35
C THR A 128 7.19 -22.10 2.95
N LYS A 129 5.91 -22.14 3.37
CA LYS A 129 4.99 -23.20 2.95
C LYS A 129 4.66 -23.13 1.47
N LEU A 130 4.43 -21.93 0.92
CA LEU A 130 4.24 -21.74 -0.53
C LEU A 130 5.48 -22.17 -1.32
N TRP A 131 6.67 -21.80 -0.84
CA TRP A 131 7.95 -22.23 -1.42
C TRP A 131 8.07 -23.75 -1.46
N ASN A 132 7.80 -24.41 -0.34
CA ASN A 132 7.85 -25.88 -0.26
C ASN A 132 6.81 -26.55 -1.17
N ALA A 133 5.63 -25.96 -1.35
CA ALA A 133 4.61 -26.46 -2.28
C ALA A 133 5.08 -26.36 -3.73
N ALA A 134 5.66 -25.22 -4.13
CA ALA A 134 6.23 -25.05 -5.46
C ALA A 134 7.37 -26.05 -5.72
N ARG A 135 8.31 -26.19 -4.77
CA ARG A 135 9.41 -27.15 -4.86
C ARG A 135 8.93 -28.60 -4.95
N PHE A 136 7.92 -28.96 -4.18
CA PHE A 136 7.31 -30.28 -4.29
C PHE A 136 6.72 -30.50 -5.70
N GLY A 137 6.04 -29.51 -6.27
CA GLY A 137 5.53 -29.58 -7.64
C GLY A 137 6.64 -29.80 -8.67
N GLU A 138 7.72 -29.00 -8.59
CA GLU A 138 8.89 -29.14 -9.46
C GLU A 138 9.52 -30.54 -9.38
N MET A 139 9.72 -31.07 -8.16
CA MET A 139 10.29 -32.40 -7.94
C MET A 139 9.44 -33.53 -8.51
N ASN A 140 8.13 -33.32 -8.64
CA ASN A 140 7.19 -34.29 -9.22
C ASN A 140 6.88 -34.02 -10.70
N GLY A 141 7.64 -33.13 -11.35
CA GLY A 141 7.45 -32.83 -12.77
C GLY A 141 6.15 -32.10 -13.09
N CYS A 142 5.53 -31.44 -12.10
CA CYS A 142 4.40 -30.56 -12.37
C CYS A 142 4.85 -29.45 -13.33
N SER A 143 4.10 -29.27 -14.41
CA SER A 143 4.30 -28.22 -15.39
C SER A 143 3.09 -27.30 -15.41
N LEU A 144 3.31 -26.05 -15.79
CA LEU A 144 2.22 -25.12 -16.05
C LEU A 144 1.50 -25.59 -17.32
N ASP A 145 0.19 -25.76 -17.22
CA ASP A 145 -0.64 -25.98 -18.39
C ASP A 145 -0.73 -24.67 -19.18
N ALA A 146 -0.22 -24.68 -20.41
CA ALA A 146 -0.25 -23.52 -21.30
C ALA A 146 -1.67 -23.12 -21.72
N GLY A 147 -2.64 -24.04 -21.59
CA GLY A 147 -4.07 -23.77 -21.80
C GLY A 147 -4.80 -23.29 -20.55
N PHE A 148 -4.12 -23.14 -19.41
CA PHE A 148 -4.78 -22.71 -18.18
C PHE A 148 -5.25 -21.26 -18.29
N ASP A 149 -6.55 -21.06 -18.27
CA ASP A 149 -7.19 -19.74 -18.16
C ASP A 149 -7.69 -19.53 -16.72
N PRO A 150 -7.04 -18.66 -15.93
CA PRO A 150 -7.46 -18.35 -14.56
C PRO A 150 -8.88 -17.79 -14.47
N SER A 151 -9.41 -17.20 -15.55
CA SER A 151 -10.76 -16.63 -15.57
C SER A 151 -11.86 -17.70 -15.55
N GLU A 152 -11.53 -18.96 -15.85
CA GLU A 152 -12.48 -20.07 -15.86
C GLU A 152 -12.62 -20.76 -14.49
N CYS A 153 -11.69 -20.53 -13.55
CA CYS A 153 -11.70 -21.16 -12.22
C CYS A 153 -12.90 -20.80 -11.32
N GLY A 154 -13.77 -19.86 -11.73
CA GLY A 154 -14.97 -19.46 -10.99
C GLY A 154 -16.29 -20.00 -11.55
N LYS A 155 -16.28 -20.77 -12.65
CA LYS A 155 -17.52 -21.25 -13.31
C LYS A 155 -18.04 -22.60 -12.80
N VAL A 156 -17.33 -23.22 -11.85
CA VAL A 156 -17.71 -24.50 -11.23
C VAL A 156 -17.86 -24.32 -9.73
N LEU A 157 -18.90 -23.57 -9.33
CA LEU A 157 -19.54 -23.63 -8.02
C LEU A 157 -21.05 -23.48 -8.22
#